data_AF-A0A940H5M0-F1
#
_entry.id   AF-A0A940H5M0-F1
#
_cell.length_a   1.000
_cell.length_b   1.000
_cell.length_c   1.000
_cell.angle_alpha   90.00
_cell.angle_beta   90.00
_cell.angle_gamma   90.00
#
_symmetry.space_group_name_H-M   'P 1'
#
loop_
_entity.id
_entity.type
_entity.pdbx_description
1 polymer ?
#
loop_
_entity_poly.entity_id
_entity_poly.type
_entity_poly.pdbx_seq_one_letter_code
_entity_poly.pdbx_strand_id
1 'polypeptide(L)'
;MKLLVAALSSELSAFPDSLPGFDRLVTGPGKLQATYALTRALDAATYDEIVVVGTAGAIDPELESTVHEVGTAFQHDVTDLDGIAGQHVSLPAQVATGRDGVLIATGDHFVDDAEVTAVIRPTGAALVDMETYAYIWVAEQFGVPIRVFRAVSDSAEDGALTDWREAVARCSEQLRDFIRDEYGV
;
A
#
# COMPACT_ATOMS: atom_id res chain seq x y z
N MET A 1 -17.54 -12.75 0.95
CA MET A 1 -17.42 -11.47 0.21
C MET A 1 -16.02 -10.94 0.43
N LYS A 2 -15.38 -10.32 -0.57
CA LYS A 2 -14.07 -9.67 -0.40
C LYS A 2 -14.23 -8.16 -0.22
N LEU A 3 -13.23 -7.49 0.36
CA LEU A 3 -13.21 -6.03 0.47
C LEU A 3 -12.08 -5.45 -0.38
N LEU A 4 -12.42 -4.74 -1.46
CA LEU A 4 -11.47 -3.96 -2.26
C LEU A 4 -11.21 -2.61 -1.57
N VAL A 5 -9.97 -2.35 -1.19
CA VAL A 5 -9.56 -1.15 -0.46
C VAL A 5 -8.60 -0.32 -1.33
N ALA A 6 -8.81 0.99 -1.38
CA ALA A 6 -7.86 1.96 -1.93
C ALA A 6 -7.78 3.19 -1.03
N ALA A 7 -6.67 3.92 -1.06
CA ALA A 7 -6.51 5.13 -0.28
C ALA A 7 -7.26 6.30 -0.94
N LEU A 8 -7.17 6.43 -2.26
CA LEU A 8 -7.77 7.50 -3.05
C LEU A 8 -8.72 6.96 -4.10
N SER A 9 -9.84 7.65 -4.33
CA SER A 9 -10.77 7.28 -5.41
C SER A 9 -10.13 7.31 -6.79
N SER A 10 -9.08 8.12 -7.00
CA SER A 10 -8.33 8.16 -8.25
C SER A 10 -7.56 6.87 -8.53
N GLU A 11 -7.16 6.12 -7.52
CA GLU A 11 -6.51 4.79 -7.70
C GLU A 11 -7.49 3.76 -8.27
N LEU A 12 -8.79 4.04 -8.19
CA LEU A 12 -9.87 3.19 -8.69
C LEU A 12 -10.54 3.75 -9.96
N SER A 13 -10.00 4.80 -10.59
CA SER A 13 -10.66 5.47 -11.72
C SER A 13 -10.89 4.58 -12.94
N ALA A 14 -10.09 3.53 -13.12
CA ALA A 14 -10.25 2.56 -14.21
C ALA A 14 -11.15 1.37 -13.85
N PHE A 15 -11.46 1.18 -12.56
CA PHE A 15 -12.32 0.11 -12.09
C PHE A 15 -13.79 0.45 -12.34
N PRO A 16 -14.66 -0.56 -12.59
CA PRO A 16 -16.11 -0.33 -12.62
C PRO A 16 -16.61 0.12 -11.24
N ASP A 17 -17.78 0.77 -11.17
CA ASP A 17 -18.36 1.22 -9.89
C ASP A 17 -18.64 0.07 -8.91
N SER A 18 -18.99 -1.10 -9.45
CA SER A 18 -19.16 -2.34 -8.70
C SER A 18 -18.37 -3.46 -9.35
N LEU A 19 -17.78 -4.32 -8.52
CA LEU A 19 -17.01 -5.48 -8.95
C LEU A 19 -17.62 -6.73 -8.30
N PRO A 20 -18.10 -7.72 -9.09
CA PRO A 20 -18.77 -8.90 -8.53
C PRO A 20 -17.93 -9.61 -7.46
N GLY A 21 -18.51 -9.84 -6.28
CA GLY A 21 -17.80 -10.51 -5.18
C GLY A 21 -16.92 -9.59 -4.32
N PHE A 22 -16.94 -8.29 -4.58
CA PHE A 22 -16.24 -7.27 -3.80
C PHE A 22 -17.18 -6.17 -3.30
N ASP A 23 -17.09 -5.88 -2.01
CA ASP A 23 -17.42 -4.55 -1.50
C ASP A 23 -16.23 -3.61 -1.75
N ARG A 24 -16.48 -2.29 -1.75
CA ARG A 24 -15.45 -1.27 -1.99
C ARG A 24 -15.33 -0.33 -0.79
N LEU A 25 -14.09 -0.01 -0.41
CA LEU A 25 -13.75 0.97 0.60
C LEU A 25 -12.69 1.94 0.06
N VAL A 26 -12.95 3.23 0.17
CA VAL A 26 -11.95 4.30 0.02
C VAL A 26 -11.69 4.90 1.39
N THR A 27 -10.46 4.84 1.87
CA THR A 27 -10.13 5.22 3.26
C THR A 27 -9.73 6.68 3.42
N GLY A 28 -9.10 7.26 2.40
CA GLY A 28 -8.26 8.45 2.52
C GLY A 28 -6.78 8.06 2.77
N PRO A 29 -5.84 8.96 2.41
CA PRO A 29 -4.41 8.68 2.47
C PRO A 29 -3.88 8.73 3.91
N GLY A 30 -2.79 8.00 4.13
CA GLY A 30 -2.03 7.99 5.39
C GLY A 30 -2.49 6.97 6.43
N LYS A 31 -1.59 6.67 7.37
CA LYS A 31 -1.74 5.57 8.36
C LYS A 31 -2.98 5.73 9.24
N LEU A 32 -3.32 6.96 9.63
CA LEU A 32 -4.47 7.22 10.50
C LEU A 32 -5.81 6.97 9.79
N GLN A 33 -5.95 7.44 8.54
CA GLN A 33 -7.17 7.22 7.75
C GLN A 33 -7.32 5.74 7.40
N ALA A 34 -6.24 5.10 6.96
CA ALA A 34 -6.18 3.67 6.70
C ALA A 34 -6.65 2.86 7.93
N THR A 35 -6.07 3.14 9.10
CA THR A 35 -6.42 2.45 10.35
C THR A 35 -7.88 2.66 10.71
N TYR A 36 -8.36 3.90 10.73
CA TYR A 36 -9.72 4.23 11.15
C TYR A 36 -10.79 3.65 10.22
N ALA A 37 -10.62 3.83 8.90
CA ALA A 37 -11.62 3.41 7.93
C ALA A 37 -11.70 1.88 7.81
N LEU A 38 -10.56 1.19 7.76
CA LEU A 38 -10.55 -0.28 7.67
C LEU A 38 -11.11 -0.90 8.94
N THR A 39 -10.70 -0.43 10.13
CA THR A 39 -11.26 -0.91 11.41
C THR A 39 -12.78 -0.79 11.44
N ARG A 40 -13.33 0.34 11.01
CA ARG A 40 -14.79 0.55 10.96
C ARG A 40 -15.49 -0.37 9.95
N ALA A 41 -14.87 -0.65 8.82
CA ALA A 41 -15.45 -1.55 7.83
C ALA A 41 -15.48 -2.99 8.34
N LEU A 42 -14.40 -3.45 8.97
CA LEU A 42 -14.30 -4.81 9.53
C LEU A 42 -15.16 -5.02 10.79
N ASP A 43 -15.43 -3.96 11.56
CA ASP A 43 -16.39 -4.02 12.67
C ASP A 43 -17.84 -4.07 12.18
N ALA A 44 -18.14 -3.43 11.04
CA ALA A 44 -19.49 -3.36 10.49
C ALA A 44 -19.89 -4.61 9.68
N ALA A 45 -18.93 -5.34 9.11
CA ALA A 45 -19.19 -6.48 8.23
C ALA A 45 -18.05 -7.51 8.26
N THR A 46 -18.38 -8.76 7.94
CA THR A 46 -17.40 -9.86 7.82
C THR A 46 -16.94 -10.01 6.37
N TYR A 47 -15.63 -10.16 6.19
CA TYR A 47 -14.99 -10.36 4.89
C TYR A 47 -14.12 -11.61 4.90
N ASP A 48 -14.05 -12.30 3.76
CA ASP A 48 -13.21 -13.49 3.59
C ASP A 48 -11.74 -13.10 3.30
N GLU A 49 -11.54 -11.93 2.69
CA GLU A 49 -10.23 -11.41 2.28
C GLU A 49 -10.32 -9.90 2.05
N ILE A 50 -9.26 -9.19 2.43
CA ILE A 50 -9.03 -7.78 2.11
C ILE A 50 -8.06 -7.71 0.93
N VAL A 51 -8.43 -6.96 -0.10
CA VAL A 51 -7.61 -6.76 -1.30
C VAL A 51 -7.33 -5.27 -1.42
N VAL A 52 -6.11 -4.88 -1.11
CA VAL A 52 -5.67 -3.48 -1.22
C VAL A 52 -5.06 -3.27 -2.60
N VAL A 53 -5.47 -2.19 -3.27
CA VAL A 53 -4.84 -1.69 -4.49
C VAL A 53 -4.46 -0.23 -4.30
N GLY A 54 -3.36 0.19 -4.91
CA GLY A 54 -2.97 1.60 -4.90
C GLY A 54 -1.63 1.85 -5.58
N THR A 55 -1.21 3.10 -5.56
CA THR A 55 0.10 3.52 -6.09
C THR A 55 1.19 3.41 -5.03
N ALA A 56 2.44 3.27 -5.46
CA ALA A 56 3.63 3.38 -4.61
C ALA A 56 4.79 3.99 -5.41
N GLY A 57 5.70 4.67 -4.71
CA GLY A 57 6.98 5.11 -5.27
C GLY A 57 7.99 3.96 -5.28
N ALA A 58 8.80 3.86 -6.33
CA ALA A 58 9.90 2.90 -6.37
C ALA A 58 11.12 3.42 -5.61
N ILE A 59 11.63 2.59 -4.69
CA ILE A 59 12.90 2.82 -3.98
C ILE A 59 14.03 2.10 -4.71
N ASP A 60 13.80 0.86 -5.14
CA ASP A 60 14.78 0.10 -5.93
C ASP A 60 14.76 0.54 -7.41
N PRO A 61 15.85 1.11 -7.97
CA PRO A 61 15.90 1.59 -9.35
C PRO A 61 15.88 0.45 -10.37
N GLU A 62 16.15 -0.79 -9.95
CA GLU A 62 16.06 -1.97 -10.80
C GLU A 62 14.65 -2.57 -10.80
N LEU A 63 13.73 -2.06 -9.97
CA LEU A 63 12.37 -2.55 -9.90
C LEU A 63 11.58 -2.18 -11.17
N GLU A 64 11.01 -3.20 -11.81
CA GLU A 64 10.18 -3.00 -12.99
C GLU A 64 8.94 -2.15 -12.66
N SER A 65 8.58 -1.21 -13.53
CA SER A 65 7.42 -0.31 -13.36
C SER A 65 6.08 -1.00 -13.68
N THR A 66 5.72 -1.98 -12.86
CA THR A 66 4.53 -2.85 -12.96
C THR A 66 3.83 -2.93 -11.60
N VAL A 67 2.76 -3.73 -11.50
CA VAL A 67 2.12 -4.11 -10.25
C VAL A 67 3.00 -5.11 -9.51
N HIS A 68 3.20 -4.89 -8.21
CA HIS A 68 3.90 -5.79 -7.30
C HIS A 68 3.01 -6.20 -6.14
N GLU A 69 3.04 -7.48 -5.75
CA GLU A 69 2.44 -7.95 -4.51
C GLU A 69 3.39 -7.67 -3.33
N VAL A 70 2.86 -7.09 -2.27
CA VAL A 70 3.60 -6.78 -1.05
C VAL A 70 3.44 -7.93 -0.05
N GLY A 71 4.57 -8.47 0.42
CA GLY A 71 4.60 -9.52 1.43
C GLY A 71 4.77 -8.97 2.84
N THR A 72 5.55 -7.90 2.99
CA THR A 72 5.94 -7.33 4.28
C THR A 72 6.00 -5.80 4.24
N ALA A 73 5.74 -5.17 5.39
CA ALA A 73 5.82 -3.72 5.54
C ALA A 73 6.45 -3.31 6.87
N PHE A 74 7.16 -2.19 6.87
CA PHE A 74 7.64 -1.51 8.08
C PHE A 74 7.32 -0.02 8.04
N GLN A 75 7.41 0.66 9.18
CA GLN A 75 7.26 2.12 9.24
C GLN A 75 8.62 2.79 9.16
N HIS A 76 8.87 3.64 8.16
CA HIS A 76 10.17 4.33 8.03
C HIS A 76 10.25 5.68 8.76
N ASP A 77 9.12 6.18 9.24
CA ASP A 77 8.94 7.50 9.85
C ASP A 77 8.79 7.46 11.38
N VAL A 78 9.20 6.36 12.01
CA VAL A 78 9.13 6.14 13.46
C VAL A 78 10.52 5.96 14.07
N THR A 79 10.64 6.18 15.37
CA THR A 79 11.90 6.01 16.12
C THR A 79 11.58 5.51 17.52
N ASP A 80 12.36 4.55 18.02
CA ASP A 80 12.16 3.99 19.35
C ASP A 80 12.83 4.83 20.46
N LEU A 81 12.80 4.31 21.69
CA LEU A 81 13.39 4.99 22.86
C LEU A 81 14.92 5.04 22.84
N ASP A 82 15.55 4.14 22.09
CA ASP A 82 17.01 4.07 21.92
C ASP A 82 17.49 4.90 20.71
N GLY A 83 16.57 5.55 20.00
CA GLY A 83 16.86 6.39 18.85
C GLY A 83 17.01 5.60 17.54
N ILE A 84 16.56 4.35 17.48
CA ILE A 84 16.65 3.51 16.29
C ILE A 84 15.51 3.88 15.34
N ALA A 85 15.88 4.46 14.18
CA ALA A 85 14.94 4.78 13.12
C ALA A 85 14.30 3.50 12.55
N GLY A 86 13.01 3.59 12.21
CA GLY A 86 12.22 2.48 11.69
C GLY A 86 11.62 1.56 12.75
N GLN A 87 11.86 1.81 14.04
CA GLN A 87 11.27 1.04 15.14
C GLN A 87 10.24 1.87 15.90
N HIS A 88 9.06 1.31 16.14
CA HIS A 88 8.02 1.96 16.93
C HIS A 88 8.02 1.40 18.35
N VAL A 89 7.79 2.27 19.35
CA VAL A 89 7.84 1.90 20.78
C VAL A 89 6.81 0.86 21.21
N SER A 90 5.68 0.79 20.50
CA SER A 90 4.51 -0.04 20.89
C SER A 90 3.96 -0.92 19.76
N LEU A 91 4.58 -0.91 18.59
CA LEU A 91 4.09 -1.65 17.43
C LEU A 91 5.21 -2.55 16.90
N PRO A 92 4.87 -3.67 16.25
CA PRO A 92 5.87 -4.52 15.59
C PRO A 92 6.76 -3.70 14.65
N ALA A 93 8.05 -4.03 14.60
CA ALA A 93 8.97 -3.38 13.66
C ALA A 93 8.57 -3.69 12.20
N GLN A 94 7.99 -4.86 11.95
CA GLN A 94 7.48 -5.30 10.65
C GLN A 94 6.16 -6.04 10.82
N VAL A 95 5.31 -5.93 9.81
CA VAL A 95 4.06 -6.69 9.65
C VAL A 95 4.10 -7.45 8.33
N ALA A 96 3.37 -8.56 8.23
CA ALA A 96 3.39 -9.43 7.06
C ALA A 96 1.99 -9.87 6.63
N THR A 97 1.78 -10.02 5.33
CA THR A 97 0.53 -10.57 4.76
C THR A 97 0.45 -12.10 4.90
N GLY A 98 1.56 -12.75 5.25
CA GLY A 98 1.70 -14.21 5.26
C GLY A 98 1.94 -14.80 3.86
N ARG A 99 2.26 -13.97 2.86
CA ARG A 99 2.54 -14.36 1.48
C ARG A 99 3.90 -13.83 1.02
N ASP A 100 4.45 -14.45 -0.02
CA ASP A 100 5.64 -13.95 -0.70
C ASP A 100 5.32 -12.62 -1.41
N GLY A 101 6.29 -11.72 -1.43
CA GLY A 101 6.16 -10.42 -2.07
C GLY A 101 7.28 -9.47 -1.67
N VAL A 102 7.24 -8.26 -2.19
CA VAL A 102 8.26 -7.23 -1.89
C VAL A 102 8.10 -6.68 -0.47
N LEU A 103 9.19 -6.11 0.06
CA LEU A 103 9.17 -5.27 1.26
C LEU A 103 8.81 -3.83 0.88
N ILE A 104 7.82 -3.25 1.57
CA ILE A 104 7.44 -1.84 1.43
C ILE A 104 7.75 -1.05 2.70
N ALA A 105 8.21 0.19 2.52
CA ALA A 105 8.33 1.16 3.59
C ALA A 105 7.08 2.04 3.62
N THR A 106 6.43 2.17 4.78
CA THR A 106 5.25 3.02 4.95
C THR A 106 5.56 4.23 5.84
N GLY A 107 5.07 5.42 5.50
CA GLY A 107 5.17 6.60 6.37
C GLY A 107 4.25 7.73 5.94
N ASP A 108 3.88 8.64 6.85
CA ASP A 108 2.98 9.78 6.56
C ASP A 108 3.73 10.95 5.90
N HIS A 109 4.67 10.64 5.01
CA HIS A 109 5.48 11.59 4.25
C HIS A 109 5.47 11.21 2.78
N PHE A 110 5.17 12.17 1.90
CA PHE A 110 5.43 11.98 0.47
C PHE A 110 6.94 11.97 0.26
N VAL A 111 7.47 10.87 -0.23
CA VAL A 111 8.92 10.70 -0.44
C VAL A 111 9.27 11.20 -1.83
N ASP A 112 9.57 12.49 -1.93
CA ASP A 112 10.22 13.11 -3.11
C ASP A 112 11.70 13.49 -2.83
N ASP A 113 12.20 13.11 -1.65
CA ASP A 113 13.49 13.52 -1.13
C ASP A 113 14.51 12.36 -1.21
N ALA A 114 15.63 12.62 -1.89
CA ALA A 114 16.77 11.72 -1.98
C ALA A 114 17.31 11.31 -0.60
N GLU A 115 17.17 12.17 0.42
CA GLU A 115 17.60 11.85 1.79
C GLU A 115 16.75 10.74 2.41
N VAL A 116 15.44 10.75 2.20
CA VAL A 116 14.54 9.70 2.70
C VAL A 116 14.78 8.38 1.96
N THR A 117 14.94 8.44 0.64
CA THR A 117 15.31 7.28 -0.18
C THR A 117 16.64 6.67 0.27
N ALA A 118 17.63 7.49 0.66
CA ALA A 118 18.92 7.01 1.15
C ALA A 118 18.84 6.26 2.50
N VAL A 119 17.83 6.55 3.33
CA VAL A 119 17.59 5.83 4.60
C VAL A 119 16.78 4.55 4.37
N ILE A 120 15.83 4.56 3.44
CA ILE A 120 14.98 3.39 3.15
C ILE A 120 15.74 2.34 2.33
N ARG A 121 16.51 2.75 1.31
CA ARG A 121 17.19 1.83 0.38
C ARG A 121 18.03 0.74 1.09
N PRO A 122 18.85 1.03 2.12
CA PRO A 122 19.62 0.01 2.84
C PRO A 122 18.78 -1.04 3.58
N THR A 123 17.48 -0.80 3.82
CA THR A 123 16.58 -1.76 4.47
C THR A 123 16.18 -2.91 3.54
N GLY A 124 16.37 -2.75 2.23
CA GLY A 124 15.91 -3.69 1.21
C GLY A 124 14.44 -3.49 0.79
N ALA A 125 13.78 -2.41 1.22
CA ALA A 125 12.47 -2.05 0.69
C ALA A 125 12.58 -1.70 -0.80
N ALA A 126 11.68 -2.27 -1.60
CA ALA A 126 11.58 -2.00 -3.03
C ALA A 126 10.62 -0.83 -3.31
N LEU A 127 9.65 -0.60 -2.42
CA LEU A 127 8.58 0.37 -2.58
C LEU A 127 8.44 1.26 -1.34
N VAL A 128 7.80 2.41 -1.53
CA VAL A 128 7.34 3.29 -0.45
C VAL A 128 5.89 3.74 -0.65
N ASP A 129 5.13 3.81 0.44
CA ASP A 129 3.75 4.30 0.45
C ASP A 129 3.37 4.95 1.79
N MET A 130 2.08 5.25 1.99
CA MET A 130 1.58 5.90 3.19
C MET A 130 0.58 5.06 4.01
N GLU A 131 0.18 3.85 3.57
CA GLU A 131 -0.88 3.09 4.26
C GLU A 131 -0.58 1.61 4.53
N THR A 132 0.30 0.94 3.76
CA THR A 132 0.35 -0.52 3.73
C THR A 132 0.60 -1.15 5.09
N TYR A 133 1.53 -0.61 5.88
CA TYR A 133 1.75 -1.07 7.26
C TYR A 133 0.45 -1.06 8.08
N ALA A 134 -0.32 0.02 8.01
CA ALA A 134 -1.55 0.18 8.78
C ALA A 134 -2.63 -0.84 8.34
N TYR A 135 -2.78 -1.07 7.03
CA TYR A 135 -3.73 -2.07 6.53
C TYR A 135 -3.39 -3.48 6.99
N ILE A 136 -2.13 -3.89 6.84
CA ILE A 136 -1.69 -5.23 7.25
C ILE A 136 -1.88 -5.40 8.77
N TRP A 137 -1.48 -4.39 9.54
CA TRP A 137 -1.61 -4.42 11.00
C TRP A 137 -3.07 -4.56 11.44
N VAL A 138 -4.01 -3.79 10.87
CA VAL A 138 -5.44 -3.90 11.18
C VAL A 138 -5.99 -5.26 10.75
N ALA A 139 -5.66 -5.73 9.54
CA ALA A 139 -6.11 -7.04 9.06
C ALA A 139 -5.70 -8.18 10.01
N GLU A 140 -4.48 -8.12 10.53
CA GLU A 140 -3.98 -9.05 11.55
C GLU A 140 -4.81 -8.99 12.83
N GLN A 141 -5.17 -7.80 13.32
CA GLN A 141 -5.99 -7.66 14.55
C GLN A 141 -7.38 -8.28 14.40
N PHE A 142 -7.91 -8.31 13.19
CA PHE A 142 -9.22 -8.92 12.87
C PHE A 142 -9.12 -10.36 12.39
N GLY A 143 -7.91 -10.90 12.20
CA GLY A 143 -7.70 -12.24 11.67
C GLY A 143 -8.21 -12.45 10.24
N VAL A 144 -8.28 -11.38 9.44
CA VAL A 144 -8.77 -11.43 8.05
C VAL A 144 -7.57 -11.48 7.11
N PRO A 145 -7.49 -12.46 6.18
CA PRO A 145 -6.43 -12.50 5.17
C PRO A 145 -6.38 -11.21 4.36
N ILE A 146 -5.17 -10.72 4.06
CA ILE A 146 -4.96 -9.51 3.26
C ILE A 146 -3.97 -9.77 2.12
N ARG A 147 -4.26 -9.19 0.97
CA ARG A 147 -3.33 -9.07 -0.17
C ARG A 147 -3.21 -7.60 -0.56
N VAL A 148 -1.99 -7.18 -0.86
CA VAL A 148 -1.69 -5.77 -1.15
C VAL A 148 -0.95 -5.69 -2.46
N PHE A 149 -1.52 -4.94 -3.42
CA PHE A 149 -0.95 -4.75 -4.74
C PHE A 149 -0.66 -3.28 -4.95
N ARG A 150 0.59 -2.97 -5.30
CA ARG A 150 1.05 -1.60 -5.54
C ARG A 150 1.56 -1.48 -6.97
N ALA A 151 1.01 -0.53 -7.71
CA ALA A 151 1.53 -0.12 -9.01
C ALA A 151 2.52 1.02 -8.84
N VAL A 152 3.66 0.92 -9.53
CA VAL A 152 4.69 1.96 -9.49
C VAL A 152 4.22 3.20 -10.26
N SER A 153 3.99 4.31 -9.54
CA SER A 153 3.57 5.59 -10.14
C SER A 153 4.73 6.40 -10.69
N ASP A 154 5.88 6.32 -10.02
CA ASP A 154 7.08 7.13 -10.26
C ASP A 154 8.32 6.42 -9.68
N SER A 155 9.49 6.74 -10.25
CA SER A 155 10.78 6.47 -9.59
C SER A 155 11.04 7.62 -8.64
N ALA A 156 11.36 7.36 -7.37
CA ALA A 156 11.59 8.39 -6.35
C ALA A 156 12.77 9.33 -6.67
N GLU A 157 13.51 9.09 -7.77
CA GLU A 157 14.65 9.88 -8.24
C GLU A 157 14.38 10.67 -9.54
N ASP A 158 13.31 10.38 -10.28
CA ASP A 158 12.98 11.09 -11.52
C ASP A 158 12.05 12.27 -11.21
N GLY A 159 12.64 13.46 -11.09
CA GLY A 159 11.92 14.72 -10.92
C GLY A 159 10.71 14.83 -11.85
N ALA A 160 9.52 14.66 -11.26
CA ALA A 160 8.28 14.38 -11.96
C ALA A 160 7.90 15.51 -12.95
N LEU A 161 8.17 15.26 -14.24
CA LEU A 161 7.57 16.00 -15.36
C LEU A 161 6.27 15.34 -15.86
N THR A 162 5.87 14.19 -15.30
CA THR A 162 4.58 13.56 -15.55
C THR A 162 3.54 14.10 -14.57
N ASP A 163 2.38 14.52 -15.07
CA ASP A 163 1.25 14.92 -14.22
C ASP A 163 0.88 13.72 -13.33
N TRP A 164 0.93 13.90 -12.01
CA TRP A 164 0.50 12.93 -11.01
C TRP A 164 -0.85 12.27 -11.39
N ARG A 165 -1.77 13.03 -11.98
CA ARG A 165 -3.07 12.52 -12.42
C ARG A 165 -2.95 11.48 -13.53
N GLU A 166 -2.06 11.69 -14.49
CA GLU A 166 -1.80 10.73 -15.56
C GLU A 166 -1.12 9.47 -15.02
N ALA A 167 -0.17 9.63 -14.10
CA ALA A 167 0.51 8.51 -13.45
C ALA A 167 -0.47 7.62 -12.66
N VAL A 168 -1.32 8.23 -11.83
CA VAL A 168 -2.33 7.50 -11.05
C VAL A 168 -3.36 6.82 -11.96
N ALA A 169 -3.82 7.49 -13.03
CA ALA A 169 -4.75 6.89 -13.99
C ALA A 169 -4.16 5.65 -14.67
N ARG A 170 -2.91 5.73 -15.14
CA ARG A 170 -2.17 4.59 -15.70
C ARG A 170 -2.06 3.44 -14.69
N CYS A 171 -1.70 3.75 -13.45
CA CYS A 171 -1.60 2.75 -12.39
C CYS A 171 -2.95 2.09 -12.10
N SER A 172 -4.03 2.87 -12.09
CA SER A 172 -5.39 2.35 -11.92
C SER A 172 -5.75 1.33 -13.01
N GLU A 173 -5.39 1.61 -14.27
CA GLU A 173 -5.60 0.66 -15.38
C GLU A 173 -4.82 -0.65 -15.18
N GLN A 174 -3.53 -0.55 -14.82
CA GLN A 174 -2.68 -1.71 -14.54
C GLN A 174 -3.22 -2.57 -13.39
N LEU A 175 -3.62 -1.93 -12.28
CA LEU A 175 -4.21 -2.60 -11.13
C LEU A 175 -5.54 -3.27 -11.49
N ARG A 176 -6.39 -2.59 -12.27
CA ARG A 176 -7.67 -3.14 -12.73
C ARG A 176 -7.49 -4.37 -13.61
N ASP A 177 -6.53 -4.33 -14.53
CA ASP A 177 -6.22 -5.49 -15.38
C ASP A 177 -5.65 -6.66 -14.55
N PHE A 178 -4.74 -6.36 -13.62
CA PHE A 178 -4.19 -7.36 -12.69
C PHE A 178 -5.29 -8.02 -11.84
N ILE A 179 -6.19 -7.23 -11.23
CA ILE A 179 -7.26 -7.75 -10.38
C ILE A 179 -8.26 -8.60 -11.18
N ARG A 180 -8.59 -8.21 -12.42
CA ARG A 180 -9.42 -9.05 -13.30
C ARG A 180 -8.77 -10.41 -13.52
N ASP A 181 -7.48 -10.41 -13.86
CA ASP A 181 -6.79 -11.64 -14.23
C ASP A 181 -6.59 -12.56 -13.00
N GLU A 182 -6.28 -11.98 -11.83
CA GLU A 182 -6.07 -12.70 -10.58
C GLU A 182 -7.36 -13.26 -9.95
N TYR A 183 -8.48 -12.52 -10.04
CA TYR A 183 -9.74 -12.88 -9.38
C TYR A 183 -10.85 -13.33 -10.33
N GLY A 184 -10.66 -13.21 -11.66
CA GLY A 184 -11.62 -13.64 -12.68
C GLY A 184 -12.90 -12.79 -12.73
N VAL A 185 -12.78 -11.47 -12.56
CA VAL A 185 -13.90 -10.52 -12.38
C VAL A 185 -13.98 -9.42 -13.42
#